data_AF-A0A1F5SVU7-F1
#
_entry.id   AF-A0A1F5SVU7-F1
#
_cell.length_a   1.000
_cell.length_b   1.000
_cell.length_c   1.000
_cell.angle_alpha   90.00
_cell.angle_beta   90.00
_cell.angle_gamma   90.00
#
_symmetry.space_group_name_H-M   'P 1'
#
loop_
_entity.id
_entity.type
_entity.pdbx_description
1 polymer ?
#
loop_
_entity_poly.entity_id
_entity_poly.type
_entity_poly.pdbx_seq_one_letter_code
_entity_poly.pdbx_strand_id
1 'polypeptide(L)'
;MKKVVIFVVVVIIVFVGWFLFGDKVGDWKKNDNSFENISCEQIKINFPDLNEKIAILCDLEAKIYQQYTDETEERLAYLNVAFEWESLGGLELKDEFYQRAVDIYRAFEDKYHDESYTVKWNMAHLYIDLKDYTKAEEYFKKAIVANNADAEPYVALLNLYLQDNLPANYRSVKELLDFAQENVSINREFFLDRYLKYLEKIGETAKADEVRQELKLSFPDKY
;
A
#
# COMPACT_ATOMS: atom_id res chain seq x y z
N MET A 1 14.17 46.59 15.20
CA MET A 1 15.46 45.95 14.83
C MET A 1 15.50 44.45 15.13
N LYS A 2 15.14 43.96 16.33
CA LYS A 2 15.19 42.50 16.66
C LYS A 2 14.33 41.58 15.77
N LYS A 3 13.12 42.00 15.35
CA LYS A 3 12.23 41.17 14.50
C LYS A 3 12.75 40.96 13.08
N VAL A 4 13.47 41.95 12.52
CA VAL A 4 14.05 41.86 11.17
C VAL A 4 15.26 40.92 11.17
N VAL A 5 16.08 40.94 12.23
CA VAL A 5 17.22 40.03 12.38
C VAL A 5 16.75 38.57 12.51
N ILE A 6 15.69 38.30 13.28
CA ILE A 6 15.12 36.94 13.41
C ILE A 6 14.60 36.44 12.06
N PHE A 7 13.89 37.28 11.30
CA PHE A 7 13.36 36.89 9.99
C PHE A 7 14.47 36.58 8.98
N VAL A 8 15.54 37.39 8.95
CA VAL A 8 16.69 37.17 8.06
C VAL A 8 17.45 35.88 8.43
N VAL A 9 17.61 35.58 9.72
CA VAL A 9 18.28 34.34 10.18
C VAL A 9 17.46 33.11 9.84
N VAL A 10 16.13 33.14 10.00
CA VAL A 10 15.25 32.01 9.63
C VAL A 10 15.27 31.76 8.12
N VAL A 11 15.23 32.81 7.30
CA VAL A 11 15.31 32.68 5.85
C VAL A 11 16.66 32.09 5.43
N ILE A 12 17.77 32.53 6.03
CA ILE A 12 19.11 31.98 5.74
C ILE A 12 19.21 30.52 6.19
N ILE A 13 18.66 30.12 7.34
CA ILE A 13 18.67 28.72 7.79
C ILE A 13 17.83 27.83 6.87
N VAL A 14 16.66 28.30 6.40
CA VAL A 14 15.84 27.57 5.43
C VAL A 14 16.54 27.47 4.08
N PHE A 15 17.20 28.54 3.63
CA PHE A 15 17.92 28.57 2.35
C PHE A 15 19.20 27.73 2.37
N VAL A 16 19.97 27.78 3.46
CA VAL A 16 21.17 26.95 3.68
C VAL A 16 20.78 25.50 3.96
N GLY A 17 19.68 25.26 4.66
CA GLY A 17 19.09 23.93 4.82
C GLY A 17 18.67 23.33 3.48
N TRP A 18 18.02 24.11 2.63
CA TRP A 18 17.66 23.71 1.27
C TRP A 18 18.90 23.59 0.35
N PHE A 19 19.94 24.40 0.52
CA PHE A 19 21.16 24.31 -0.28
C PHE A 19 22.09 23.17 0.15
N LEU A 20 22.13 22.81 1.44
CA LEU A 20 22.97 21.73 1.97
C LEU A 20 22.27 20.36 1.97
N PHE A 21 20.93 20.34 2.04
CA PHE A 21 20.12 19.12 2.11
C PHE A 21 19.09 18.98 0.98
N GLY A 22 18.82 20.02 0.18
CA GLY A 22 17.86 19.95 -0.93
C GLY A 22 18.27 18.97 -2.02
N ASP A 23 19.58 18.86 -2.30
CA ASP A 23 20.11 17.86 -3.25
C ASP A 23 20.12 16.42 -2.67
N LYS A 24 19.79 16.25 -1.38
CA LYS A 24 19.58 14.93 -0.74
C LYS A 24 18.12 14.61 -0.50
N VAL A 25 17.20 15.51 -0.85
CA VAL A 25 15.75 15.28 -0.83
C VAL A 25 15.27 15.30 -2.27
N GLY A 26 15.53 14.20 -3.00
CA GLY A 26 14.97 14.00 -4.33
C GLY A 26 15.92 13.39 -5.34
N ASP A 27 16.45 12.20 -5.06
CA ASP A 27 16.96 11.31 -6.13
C ASP A 27 16.41 9.88 -5.99
N TRP A 28 15.16 9.77 -5.53
CA TRP A 28 14.39 8.51 -5.51
C TRP A 28 13.70 8.22 -6.85
N LYS A 29 14.03 8.99 -7.91
CA LYS A 29 13.65 8.70 -9.29
C LYS A 29 14.50 7.57 -9.90
N LYS A 30 14.67 6.50 -9.13
CA LYS A 30 15.05 5.16 -9.60
C LYS A 30 14.23 4.12 -8.86
N ASN A 31 12.91 4.25 -8.90
CA ASN A 31 12.11 3.06 -9.19
C ASN A 31 12.35 2.85 -10.68
N ASP A 32 13.24 1.93 -11.03
CA ASP A 32 13.27 1.43 -12.39
C ASP A 32 11.90 0.78 -12.58
N ASN A 33 10.96 1.50 -13.18
CA ASN A 33 9.68 1.01 -13.66
C ASN A 33 9.96 0.05 -14.84
N SER A 34 10.90 -0.88 -14.70
CA SER A 34 11.41 -1.77 -15.76
C SER A 34 10.31 -2.61 -16.39
N PHE A 35 9.18 -2.70 -15.69
CA PHE A 35 7.99 -3.44 -16.06
C PHE A 35 6.83 -2.56 -16.55
N GLU A 36 6.83 -1.23 -16.29
CA GLU A 36 5.80 -0.35 -16.87
C GLU A 36 5.99 -0.34 -18.39
N ASN A 37 4.93 -0.72 -19.10
CA ASN A 37 4.86 -0.84 -20.56
C ASN A 37 5.53 -2.08 -21.17
N ILE A 38 5.82 -3.14 -20.41
CA ILE A 38 6.13 -4.42 -21.06
C ILE A 38 4.87 -4.93 -21.78
N SER A 39 4.99 -5.14 -23.09
CA SER A 39 3.89 -5.67 -23.90
C SER A 39 3.68 -7.15 -23.63
N CYS A 40 2.46 -7.62 -23.83
CA CYS A 40 2.12 -9.04 -23.80
C CYS A 40 3.09 -9.93 -24.62
N GLU A 41 3.50 -9.47 -25.81
CA GLU A 41 4.47 -10.21 -26.63
C GLU A 41 5.85 -10.28 -25.97
N GLN A 42 6.30 -9.21 -25.32
CA GLN A 42 7.55 -9.21 -24.58
C GLN A 42 7.48 -10.12 -23.34
N ILE A 43 6.34 -10.16 -22.64
CA ILE A 43 6.14 -11.08 -21.51
C ILE A 43 6.23 -12.55 -21.97
N LYS A 44 5.59 -12.91 -23.10
CA LYS A 44 5.69 -14.26 -23.67
C LYS A 44 7.13 -14.64 -24.02
N ILE A 45 7.90 -13.71 -24.58
CA ILE A 45 9.32 -13.93 -24.91
C ILE A 45 10.15 -14.14 -23.64
N ASN A 46 9.86 -13.39 -22.57
CA ASN A 46 10.59 -13.49 -21.30
C ASN A 46 10.27 -14.80 -20.56
N PHE A 47 9.08 -15.36 -20.75
CA PHE A 47 8.58 -16.55 -20.06
C PHE A 47 8.03 -17.60 -21.04
N PRO A 48 8.88 -18.20 -21.89
CA PRO A 48 8.43 -19.14 -22.93
C PRO A 48 7.73 -20.38 -22.35
N ASP A 49 8.12 -20.83 -21.16
CA ASP A 49 7.52 -21.98 -20.47
C ASP A 49 6.08 -21.70 -19.99
N LEU A 50 5.69 -20.43 -19.90
CA LEU A 50 4.37 -19.98 -19.46
C LEU A 50 3.54 -19.39 -20.60
N ASN A 51 4.00 -19.53 -21.85
CA ASN A 51 3.43 -18.86 -23.01
C ASN A 51 1.92 -19.12 -23.18
N GLU A 52 1.45 -20.34 -22.94
CA GLU A 52 0.02 -20.67 -23.04
C GLU A 52 -0.82 -19.87 -22.03
N LYS A 53 -0.41 -19.85 -20.75
CA LYS A 53 -1.11 -19.09 -19.70
C LYS A 53 -1.08 -17.59 -20.00
N ILE A 54 0.09 -17.07 -20.38
CA ILE A 54 0.28 -15.65 -20.71
C ILE A 54 -0.59 -15.27 -21.92
N ALA A 55 -0.65 -16.10 -22.95
CA ALA A 55 -1.48 -15.85 -24.13
C ALA A 55 -2.97 -15.73 -23.75
N ILE A 56 -3.47 -16.61 -22.89
CA ILE A 56 -4.86 -16.53 -22.39
C ILE A 56 -5.10 -15.20 -21.67
N LEU A 57 -4.21 -14.80 -20.75
CA LEU A 57 -4.37 -13.54 -20.02
C LEU A 57 -4.27 -12.32 -20.92
N CYS A 58 -3.39 -12.35 -21.92
CA CYS A 58 -3.28 -11.30 -22.92
C CYS A 58 -4.53 -11.16 -23.79
N ASP A 59 -5.15 -12.29 -24.17
CA ASP A 59 -6.41 -12.28 -24.91
C ASP A 59 -7.58 -11.76 -24.05
N LEU A 60 -7.58 -12.07 -22.75
CA LEU A 60 -8.56 -11.52 -21.81
C LEU A 60 -8.35 -10.01 -21.63
N GLU A 61 -7.12 -9.56 -21.44
CA GLU A 61 -6.78 -8.14 -21.31
C GLU A 61 -7.18 -7.34 -22.55
N ALA A 62 -6.93 -7.88 -23.75
CA ALA A 62 -7.31 -7.22 -24.99
C ALA A 62 -8.83 -6.97 -25.10
N LYS A 63 -9.67 -7.88 -24.55
CA LYS A 63 -11.13 -7.74 -24.56
C LYS A 63 -11.62 -6.60 -23.70
N ILE A 64 -10.92 -6.29 -22.61
CA ILE A 64 -11.22 -5.18 -21.69
C ILE A 64 -11.39 -3.86 -22.46
N TYR A 65 -10.54 -3.62 -23.46
CA TYR A 65 -10.49 -2.34 -24.17
C TYR A 65 -11.40 -2.23 -25.39
N GLN A 66 -12.07 -3.31 -25.80
CA GLN A 66 -12.67 -3.37 -27.13
C GLN A 66 -14.16 -3.69 -27.17
N GLN A 67 -14.76 -4.32 -26.14
CA GLN A 67 -16.01 -5.05 -26.39
C GLN A 67 -17.01 -5.14 -25.22
N TYR A 68 -17.20 -4.08 -24.44
CA TYR A 68 -18.31 -4.06 -23.48
C TYR A 68 -19.33 -2.98 -23.82
N THR A 69 -20.57 -3.39 -24.03
CA THR A 69 -21.73 -2.49 -24.14
C THR A 69 -22.36 -2.22 -22.77
N ASP A 70 -22.08 -3.06 -21.79
CA ASP A 70 -22.54 -2.94 -20.41
C ASP A 70 -21.36 -2.57 -19.50
N GLU A 71 -21.50 -1.48 -18.73
CA GLU A 71 -20.46 -0.97 -17.84
C GLU A 71 -20.14 -1.95 -16.69
N THR A 72 -21.16 -2.67 -16.19
CA THR A 72 -20.97 -3.61 -15.08
C THR A 72 -20.14 -4.80 -15.53
N GLU A 73 -20.44 -5.35 -16.70
CA GLU A 73 -19.65 -6.42 -17.31
C GLU A 73 -18.21 -5.98 -17.56
N GLU A 74 -18.02 -4.74 -18.04
CA GLU A 74 -16.69 -4.18 -18.26
C GLU A 74 -15.88 -4.05 -16.96
N ARG A 75 -16.49 -3.46 -15.92
CA ARG A 75 -15.86 -3.31 -14.61
C ARG A 75 -15.42 -4.66 -14.05
N LEU A 76 -16.29 -5.67 -14.12
CA LEU A 76 -15.96 -7.03 -13.69
C LEU A 76 -14.83 -7.64 -14.52
N ALA A 77 -14.78 -7.36 -15.83
CA ALA A 77 -13.68 -7.83 -16.68
C ALA A 77 -12.33 -7.25 -16.27
N TYR A 78 -12.24 -5.94 -15.98
CA TYR A 78 -11.02 -5.32 -15.44
C TYR A 78 -10.56 -6.03 -14.15
N LEU A 79 -11.47 -6.16 -13.18
CA LEU A 79 -11.15 -6.73 -11.87
C LEU A 79 -10.73 -8.20 -11.97
N ASN A 80 -11.43 -9.00 -12.79
CA ASN A 80 -11.10 -10.39 -12.99
C ASN A 80 -9.74 -10.55 -13.67
N VAL A 81 -9.44 -9.77 -14.71
CA VAL A 81 -8.15 -9.90 -15.41
C VAL A 81 -6.99 -9.43 -14.53
N ALA A 82 -7.16 -8.37 -13.73
CA ALA A 82 -6.16 -7.96 -12.76
C ALA A 82 -5.88 -9.09 -11.73
N PHE A 83 -6.95 -9.71 -11.20
CA PHE A 83 -6.84 -10.83 -10.28
C PHE A 83 -6.16 -12.07 -10.90
N GLU A 84 -6.42 -12.38 -12.17
CA GLU A 84 -5.77 -13.51 -12.85
C GLU A 84 -4.26 -13.26 -13.06
N TRP A 85 -3.85 -12.03 -13.38
CA TRP A 85 -2.43 -11.66 -13.43
C TRP A 85 -1.77 -11.72 -12.06
N GLU A 86 -2.44 -11.26 -11.00
CA GLU A 86 -1.99 -11.38 -9.61
C GLU A 86 -1.79 -12.86 -9.22
N SER A 87 -2.78 -13.70 -9.51
CA SER A 87 -2.74 -15.14 -9.27
C SER A 87 -1.57 -15.81 -9.98
N LEU A 88 -1.32 -15.47 -11.25
CA LEU A 88 -0.16 -15.98 -11.99
C LEU A 88 1.16 -15.50 -11.36
N GLY A 89 1.22 -14.25 -10.91
CA GLY A 89 2.36 -13.70 -10.16
C GLY A 89 2.67 -14.47 -8.89
N GLY A 90 1.63 -14.83 -8.13
CA GLY A 90 1.75 -15.64 -6.91
C GLY A 90 2.17 -17.08 -7.16
N LEU A 91 1.62 -17.72 -8.18
CA LEU A 91 1.93 -19.11 -8.51
C LEU A 91 3.36 -19.27 -9.05
N GLU A 92 3.80 -18.34 -9.89
CA GLU A 92 5.09 -18.41 -10.58
C GLU A 92 6.19 -17.59 -9.88
N LEU A 93 5.82 -16.84 -8.83
CA LEU A 93 6.67 -15.93 -8.05
C LEU A 93 7.42 -14.94 -8.96
N LYS A 94 6.65 -14.20 -9.78
CA LYS A 94 7.18 -13.24 -10.78
C LYS A 94 6.62 -11.82 -10.58
N ASP A 95 7.53 -10.88 -10.35
CA ASP A 95 7.23 -9.46 -10.18
C ASP A 95 6.60 -8.84 -11.44
N GLU A 96 6.95 -9.35 -12.63
CA GLU A 96 6.38 -8.92 -13.92
C GLU A 96 4.85 -9.06 -13.95
N PHE A 97 4.32 -10.14 -13.38
CA PHE A 97 2.89 -10.43 -13.40
C PHE A 97 2.14 -9.62 -12.34
N TYR A 98 2.76 -9.41 -11.17
CA TYR A 98 2.23 -8.47 -10.18
C TYR A 98 2.19 -7.05 -10.71
N GLN A 99 3.24 -6.59 -11.40
CA GLN A 99 3.23 -5.27 -12.03
C GLN A 99 2.11 -5.18 -13.07
N ARG A 100 1.87 -6.24 -13.85
CA ARG A 100 0.78 -6.27 -14.83
C ARG A 100 -0.60 -6.14 -14.17
N ALA A 101 -0.82 -6.84 -13.06
CA ALA A 101 -2.03 -6.69 -12.26
C ALA A 101 -2.21 -5.26 -11.75
N VAL A 102 -1.14 -4.65 -11.23
CA VAL A 102 -1.14 -3.23 -10.80
C VAL A 102 -1.53 -2.30 -11.94
N ASP A 103 -0.98 -2.50 -13.14
CA ASP A 103 -1.28 -1.65 -14.29
C ASP A 103 -2.77 -1.72 -14.70
N ILE A 104 -3.38 -2.92 -14.62
CA ILE A 104 -4.81 -3.10 -14.93
C ILE A 104 -5.69 -2.49 -13.82
N TYR A 105 -5.34 -2.66 -12.54
CA TYR A 105 -6.07 -2.00 -11.45
C TYR A 105 -5.96 -0.46 -11.56
N ARG A 106 -4.80 0.09 -11.92
CA ARG A 106 -4.67 1.55 -12.18
C ARG A 106 -5.54 2.00 -13.36
N ALA A 107 -5.55 1.24 -14.46
CA ALA A 107 -6.41 1.55 -15.59
C ALA A 107 -7.90 1.54 -15.21
N PHE A 108 -8.31 0.62 -14.33
CA PHE A 108 -9.65 0.58 -13.75
C PHE A 108 -9.94 1.81 -12.87
N GLU A 109 -9.04 2.17 -11.95
CA GLU A 109 -9.16 3.35 -11.10
C GLU A 109 -9.28 4.64 -11.93
N ASP A 110 -8.43 4.80 -12.94
CA ASP A 110 -8.41 5.98 -13.81
C ASP A 110 -9.68 6.11 -14.64
N LYS A 111 -10.18 4.97 -15.16
CA LYS A 111 -11.36 4.94 -16.01
C LYS A 111 -12.65 5.20 -15.23
N TYR A 112 -12.79 4.61 -14.04
CA TYR A 112 -14.03 4.63 -13.28
C TYR A 112 -14.01 5.53 -12.05
N HIS A 113 -12.88 6.17 -11.76
CA HIS A 113 -12.64 6.93 -10.53
C HIS A 113 -12.98 6.11 -9.28
N ASP A 114 -12.56 4.84 -9.28
CA ASP A 114 -12.93 3.90 -8.24
C ASP A 114 -12.18 4.19 -6.93
N GLU A 115 -12.94 4.35 -5.85
CA GLU A 115 -12.45 4.56 -4.49
C GLU A 115 -12.83 3.39 -3.57
N SER A 116 -13.19 2.23 -4.13
CA SER A 116 -13.66 1.09 -3.34
C SER A 116 -12.55 0.50 -2.48
N TYR A 117 -12.94 0.05 -1.29
CA TYR A 117 -12.04 -0.63 -0.35
C TYR A 117 -11.26 -1.77 -1.01
N THR A 118 -11.94 -2.64 -1.75
CA THR A 118 -11.36 -3.86 -2.33
C THR A 118 -10.23 -3.56 -3.30
N VAL A 119 -10.39 -2.56 -4.19
CA VAL A 119 -9.33 -2.21 -5.14
C VAL A 119 -8.12 -1.61 -4.41
N LYS A 120 -8.35 -0.69 -3.45
CA LYS A 120 -7.24 -0.11 -2.69
C LYS A 120 -6.49 -1.15 -1.87
N TRP A 121 -7.22 -2.10 -1.28
CA TRP A 121 -6.68 -3.23 -0.53
C TRP A 121 -5.81 -4.14 -1.41
N ASN A 122 -6.32 -4.59 -2.55
CA ASN A 122 -5.56 -5.47 -3.46
C ASN A 122 -4.31 -4.77 -4.00
N MET A 123 -4.43 -3.50 -4.39
CA MET A 123 -3.27 -2.72 -4.84
C MET A 123 -2.21 -2.57 -3.76
N ALA A 124 -2.60 -2.37 -2.50
CA ALA A 124 -1.64 -2.30 -1.38
C ALA A 124 -0.85 -3.61 -1.23
N HIS A 125 -1.52 -4.75 -1.35
CA HIS A 125 -0.90 -6.07 -1.30
C HIS A 125 0.03 -6.34 -2.49
N LEU A 126 -0.39 -6.01 -3.71
CA LEU A 126 0.48 -6.11 -4.88
C LEU A 126 1.77 -5.29 -4.71
N TYR A 127 1.69 -4.11 -4.10
CA TYR A 127 2.89 -3.33 -3.79
C TYR A 127 3.75 -3.91 -2.66
N ILE A 128 3.18 -4.68 -1.73
CA ILE A 128 3.98 -5.50 -0.80
C ILE A 128 4.77 -6.55 -1.58
N ASP A 129 4.11 -7.27 -2.50
CA ASP A 129 4.74 -8.34 -3.28
C ASP A 129 5.86 -7.80 -4.16
N LEU A 130 5.66 -6.63 -4.76
CA LEU A 130 6.66 -5.86 -5.51
C LEU A 130 7.72 -5.18 -4.63
N LYS A 131 7.60 -5.25 -3.30
CA LYS A 131 8.47 -4.59 -2.30
C LYS A 131 8.52 -3.06 -2.43
N ASP A 132 7.54 -2.45 -3.08
CA ASP A 132 7.33 -0.99 -3.09
C ASP A 132 6.49 -0.59 -1.87
N TYR A 133 7.11 -0.67 -0.69
CA TYR A 133 6.41 -0.45 0.57
C TYR A 133 5.84 0.96 0.71
N THR A 134 6.43 1.95 0.04
CA THR A 134 5.92 3.33 0.05
C THR A 134 4.57 3.42 -0.67
N LYS A 135 4.43 2.77 -1.84
CA LYS A 135 3.13 2.69 -2.51
C LYS A 135 2.15 1.78 -1.75
N ALA A 136 2.63 0.71 -1.13
CA ALA A 136 1.78 -0.13 -0.27
C ALA A 136 1.18 0.71 0.88
N GLU A 137 1.98 1.54 1.55
CA GLU A 137 1.51 2.47 2.59
C GLU A 137 0.44 3.44 2.07
N GLU A 138 0.68 4.03 0.90
CA GLU A 138 -0.29 4.93 0.27
C GLU A 138 -1.64 4.24 0.05
N TYR A 139 -1.62 3.03 -0.52
CA TYR A 139 -2.84 2.29 -0.83
C TYR A 139 -3.54 1.72 0.41
N PHE A 140 -2.81 1.29 1.45
CA PHE A 140 -3.44 0.95 2.73
C PHE A 140 -4.15 2.15 3.36
N LYS A 141 -3.55 3.36 3.29
CA LYS A 141 -4.23 4.58 3.76
C LYS A 141 -5.50 4.88 2.96
N LYS A 142 -5.48 4.69 1.64
CA LYS A 142 -6.69 4.82 0.81
C LYS A 142 -7.76 3.78 1.19
N ALA A 143 -7.36 2.53 1.45
CA ALA A 143 -8.27 1.49 1.93
C ALA A 143 -8.89 1.85 3.29
N ILE A 144 -8.09 2.38 4.22
CA ILE A 144 -8.57 2.88 5.53
C ILE A 144 -9.61 3.99 5.36
N VAL A 145 -9.39 4.93 4.44
CA VAL A 145 -10.36 6.01 4.16
C VAL A 145 -11.67 5.44 3.60
N ALA A 146 -11.59 4.43 2.73
CA ALA A 146 -12.76 3.78 2.15
C ALA A 146 -13.55 2.92 3.16
N ASN A 147 -12.85 2.30 4.12
CA ASN A 147 -13.45 1.53 5.21
C ASN A 147 -12.57 1.56 6.46
N ASN A 148 -12.89 2.48 7.37
CA ASN A 148 -12.12 2.67 8.60
C ASN A 148 -12.50 1.68 9.73
N ALA A 149 -13.56 0.90 9.54
CA ALA A 149 -14.06 -0.06 10.52
C ALA A 149 -13.31 -1.40 10.48
N ASP A 150 -12.66 -1.72 9.36
CA ASP A 150 -11.89 -2.94 9.16
C ASP A 150 -10.47 -2.81 9.73
N ALA A 151 -10.07 -3.76 10.57
CA ALA A 151 -8.74 -3.83 11.16
C ALA A 151 -7.63 -4.14 10.14
N GLU A 152 -7.93 -4.84 9.05
CA GLU A 152 -6.92 -5.46 8.19
C GLU A 152 -5.91 -4.46 7.57
N PRO A 153 -6.31 -3.31 7.01
CA PRO A 153 -5.40 -2.27 6.51
C PRO A 153 -4.46 -1.71 7.58
N TYR A 154 -4.98 -1.48 8.78
CA TYR A 154 -4.16 -0.99 9.88
C TYR A 154 -3.14 -2.02 10.31
N VAL A 155 -3.54 -3.29 10.40
CA VAL A 155 -2.65 -4.39 10.74
C VAL A 155 -1.58 -4.59 9.68
N ALA A 156 -1.94 -4.58 8.40
CA ALA A 156 -0.97 -4.72 7.32
C ALA A 156 0.07 -3.61 7.35
N LEU A 157 -0.38 -2.36 7.53
CA LEU A 157 0.52 -1.21 7.65
C LEU A 157 1.40 -1.28 8.92
N LEU A 158 0.84 -1.68 10.06
CA LEU A 158 1.60 -1.94 11.29
C LEU A 158 2.70 -2.98 11.08
N ASN A 159 2.41 -4.06 10.34
CA ASN A 159 3.42 -5.08 10.04
C ASN A 159 4.58 -4.49 9.22
N LEU A 160 4.32 -3.59 8.27
CA LEU A 160 5.39 -2.92 7.52
C LEU A 160 6.31 -2.08 8.43
N TYR A 161 5.76 -1.34 9.39
CA TYR A 161 6.59 -0.60 10.36
C TYR A 161 7.30 -1.54 11.37
N LEU A 162 6.64 -2.61 11.79
CA LEU A 162 7.23 -3.61 12.68
C LEU A 162 8.41 -4.34 12.04
N GLN A 163 8.36 -4.57 10.73
CA GLN A 163 9.41 -5.24 9.96
C GLN A 163 10.50 -4.29 9.44
N ASP A 164 10.43 -2.99 9.79
CA ASP A 164 11.36 -1.96 9.30
C ASP A 164 11.37 -1.79 7.76
N ASN A 165 10.29 -2.25 7.10
CA ASN A 165 10.06 -2.06 5.66
C ASN A 165 9.68 -0.60 5.33
N LEU A 166 9.18 0.14 6.32
CA LEU A 166 8.87 1.57 6.23
C LEU A 166 9.57 2.34 7.35
N PRO A 167 10.10 3.54 7.07
CA PRO A 167 10.59 4.41 8.13
C PRO A 167 9.41 4.84 9.01
N ALA A 168 9.49 4.53 10.30
CA ALA A 168 8.47 4.96 11.24
C ALA A 168 8.54 6.47 11.46
N ASN A 169 7.63 7.23 10.83
CA ASN A 169 7.29 8.57 11.31
C ASN A 169 6.35 8.42 12.51
N TYR A 170 6.93 8.31 13.70
CA TYR A 170 6.20 8.06 14.94
C TYR A 170 4.94 8.91 15.10
N ARG A 171 5.00 10.21 14.78
CA ARG A 171 3.84 11.09 14.91
C ARG A 171 2.69 10.65 14.01
N SER A 172 2.95 10.42 12.72
CA SER A 172 1.89 10.03 11.78
C SER A 172 1.37 8.63 12.06
N VAL A 173 2.24 7.71 12.50
CA VAL A 173 1.82 6.35 12.86
C VAL A 173 0.94 6.39 14.10
N LYS A 174 1.33 7.15 15.14
CA LYS A 174 0.52 7.32 16.34
C LYS A 174 -0.86 7.93 16.02
N GLU A 175 -0.91 9.00 15.25
CA GLU A 175 -2.19 9.63 14.83
C GLU A 175 -3.11 8.63 14.12
N LEU A 176 -2.55 7.80 13.22
CA LEU A 176 -3.31 6.78 12.51
C LEU A 176 -3.83 5.67 13.46
N LEU A 177 -3.03 5.26 14.44
CA LEU A 177 -3.39 4.19 15.37
C LEU A 177 -4.37 4.66 16.45
N ASP A 178 -4.28 5.92 16.88
CA ASP A 178 -5.29 6.55 17.73
C ASP A 178 -6.63 6.62 16.96
N PHE A 179 -6.61 7.03 15.68
CA PHE A 179 -7.79 6.96 14.80
C PHE A 179 -8.34 5.53 14.66
N ALA A 180 -7.47 4.54 14.47
CA ALA A 180 -7.87 3.14 14.39
C ALA A 180 -8.53 2.65 15.69
N GLN A 181 -8.02 3.06 16.86
CA GLN A 181 -8.58 2.67 18.15
C GLN A 181 -10.04 3.14 18.32
N GLU A 182 -10.39 4.28 17.74
CA GLU A 182 -11.75 4.86 17.78
C GLU A 182 -12.69 4.29 16.72
N ASN A 183 -12.17 3.84 15.56
CA ASN A 183 -13.00 3.48 14.40
C ASN A 183 -13.07 1.97 14.11
N VAL A 184 -12.03 1.20 14.45
CA VAL A 184 -11.98 -0.24 14.16
C VAL A 184 -12.98 -0.99 15.03
N SER A 185 -13.91 -1.67 14.36
CA SER A 185 -14.94 -2.51 14.97
C SER A 185 -14.96 -3.94 14.42
N ILE A 186 -14.56 -4.14 13.16
CA ILE A 186 -14.41 -5.44 12.53
C ILE A 186 -12.99 -5.94 12.82
N ASN A 187 -12.86 -7.19 13.31
CA ASN A 187 -11.57 -7.79 13.65
C ASN A 187 -10.73 -6.98 14.65
N ARG A 188 -11.37 -6.21 15.55
CA ARG A 188 -10.71 -5.30 16.51
C ARG A 188 -9.57 -5.94 17.30
N GLU A 189 -9.79 -7.15 17.81
CA GLU A 189 -8.79 -7.87 18.61
C GLU A 189 -7.49 -8.14 17.83
N PHE A 190 -7.60 -8.32 16.50
CA PHE A 190 -6.45 -8.49 15.62
C PHE A 190 -5.65 -7.19 15.47
N PHE A 191 -6.33 -6.05 15.36
CA PHE A 191 -5.70 -4.74 15.43
C PHE A 191 -5.00 -4.52 16.78
N LEU A 192 -5.69 -4.75 17.90
CA LEU A 192 -5.13 -4.53 19.24
C LEU A 192 -3.87 -5.37 19.49
N ASP A 193 -3.85 -6.66 19.10
CA ASP A 193 -2.66 -7.52 19.22
C ASP A 193 -1.44 -6.91 18.50
N ARG A 194 -1.66 -6.40 17.29
CA ARG A 194 -0.60 -5.82 16.46
C ARG A 194 -0.19 -4.45 16.94
N TYR A 195 -1.15 -3.65 17.39
CA TYR A 195 -0.89 -2.34 17.97
C TYR A 195 -0.06 -2.46 19.25
N LEU A 196 -0.38 -3.42 20.13
CA LEU A 196 0.40 -3.72 21.33
C LEU A 196 1.87 -3.98 20.98
N LYS A 197 2.13 -4.87 20.03
CA LYS A 197 3.50 -5.19 19.58
C LYS A 197 4.24 -3.97 19.05
N TYR A 198 3.53 -3.10 18.32
CA TYR A 198 4.10 -1.85 17.83
C TYR A 198 4.48 -0.91 18.97
N LEU A 199 3.57 -0.69 19.92
CA LEU A 199 3.81 0.14 21.11
C LEU A 199 4.99 -0.37 21.93
N GLU A 200 5.09 -1.70 22.13
CA GLU A 200 6.22 -2.33 22.80
C GLU A 200 7.54 -2.12 22.04
N LYS A 201 7.54 -2.27 20.70
CA LYS A 201 8.73 -2.05 19.85
C LYS A 201 9.28 -0.63 20.02
N ILE A 202 8.40 0.36 20.14
CA ILE A 202 8.79 1.78 20.24
C ILE A 202 8.95 2.27 21.68
N GLY A 203 8.69 1.42 22.68
CA GLY A 203 8.85 1.76 24.11
C GLY A 203 7.72 2.60 24.72
N GLU A 204 6.53 2.64 24.09
CA GLU A 204 5.34 3.34 24.60
C GLU A 204 4.61 2.51 25.66
N THR A 205 5.25 2.32 26.82
CA THR A 205 4.84 1.36 27.85
C THR A 205 3.47 1.64 28.45
N ALA A 206 3.13 2.90 28.74
CA ALA A 206 1.84 3.25 29.33
C ALA A 206 0.67 2.88 28.41
N LYS A 207 0.79 3.18 27.11
CA LYS A 207 -0.24 2.85 26.13
C LYS A 207 -0.29 1.35 25.84
N ALA A 208 0.87 0.69 25.81
CA ALA A 208 0.95 -0.76 25.70
C ALA A 208 0.22 -1.46 26.86
N ASP A 209 0.38 -0.96 28.09
CA ASP A 209 -0.32 -1.50 29.25
C ASP A 209 -1.85 -1.33 29.14
N GLU A 210 -2.34 -0.16 28.70
CA GLU A 210 -3.77 0.06 28.42
C GLU A 210 -4.32 -0.98 27.42
N VAL A 211 -3.66 -1.12 26.27
CA VAL A 211 -4.09 -2.06 25.21
C VAL A 211 -4.00 -3.51 25.70
N ARG A 212 -2.97 -3.87 26.48
CA ARG A 212 -2.83 -5.21 27.04
C ARG A 212 -3.96 -5.53 28.03
N GLN A 213 -4.40 -4.57 28.83
CA GLN A 213 -5.54 -4.78 29.73
C GLN A 213 -6.85 -4.93 28.96
N GLU A 214 -7.06 -4.20 27.86
CA GLU A 214 -8.21 -4.40 26.97
C GLU A 214 -8.22 -5.82 26.41
N LEU A 215 -7.10 -6.27 25.83
CA LEU A 215 -6.94 -7.64 25.30
C LEU A 215 -7.15 -8.74 26.34
N LYS A 216 -6.74 -8.52 27.60
CA LYS A 216 -6.95 -9.47 28.71
C LYS A 216 -8.42 -9.75 29.02
N LEU A 217 -9.32 -8.80 28.75
CA LEU A 217 -10.75 -8.99 28.96
C LEU A 217 -11.31 -10.10 28.05
N SER A 218 -10.78 -10.19 26.83
CA SER A 218 -11.19 -11.17 25.82
C SER A 218 -10.31 -12.42 25.82
N PHE A 219 -9.02 -12.30 26.14
CA PHE A 219 -8.02 -13.39 26.05
C PHE A 219 -7.08 -13.43 27.27
N PRO A 220 -7.59 -13.75 28.47
CA PRO A 220 -6.83 -13.66 29.73
C PRO A 220 -5.62 -14.61 29.81
N ASP A 221 -5.65 -15.74 29.11
CA ASP A 221 -4.55 -16.72 29.13
C ASP A 221 -3.40 -16.33 28.17
N LYS A 222 -3.62 -15.38 27.27
CA LYS A 222 -2.66 -14.97 26.22
C LYS A 222 -1.87 -13.71 26.59
N TYR A 223 -2.46 -12.78 27.34
CA TYR A 223 -1.92 -11.43 27.58
C TYR A 223 -1.72 -11.11 29.05
#